data_AF-G2H1W3-F1
#
_entry.id   AF-G2H1W3-F1
#
_cell.length_a   1.000
_cell.length_b   1.000
_cell.length_c   1.000
_cell.angle_alpha   90.00
_cell.angle_beta   90.00
_cell.angle_gamma   90.00
#
_symmetry.space_group_name_H-M   'P 1'
#
loop_
_entity.id
_entity.type
_entity.pdbx_description
1 polymer ?
#
loop_
_entity_poly.entity_id
_entity_poly.type
_entity_poly.pdbx_seq_one_letter_code
_entity_poly.pdbx_strand_id
1 'polypeptide(L)'
;MGTPENDGFLLLSALIGVAVIFWFFLAELIYWSCLLLYHLWRCCDLPRLHAVVAPRINLLAATANSADNVTLMQWLSVMNQTAGILLLFLLPLAIMGIYATVTHPANKTRREINIHTLPKIMARFSPSIIPALCYGDPRTQLFKA
;
A
#
# COMPACT_ATOMS: atom_id res chain seq x y z
N MET A 1 -0.46 12.72 40.35
CA MET A 1 0.03 13.87 39.57
C MET A 1 1.51 13.58 39.31
N GLY A 2 1.86 13.02 38.15
CA GLY A 2 3.27 12.78 37.81
C GLY A 2 3.96 14.12 37.60
N THR A 3 5.15 14.30 38.18
CA THR A 3 5.92 15.52 37.94
C THR A 3 6.53 15.45 36.53
N PRO A 4 6.57 16.56 35.77
CA PRO A 4 6.96 16.57 34.35
C PRO A 4 8.41 16.08 34.11
N GLU A 5 9.25 16.08 35.15
CA GLU A 5 10.62 15.56 35.13
C GLU A 5 10.69 14.02 35.01
N ASN A 6 9.71 13.29 35.57
CA ASN A 6 9.67 11.83 35.49
C ASN A 6 9.25 11.37 34.08
N ASP A 7 8.34 12.09 33.44
CA ASP A 7 7.91 11.79 32.07
C ASP A 7 9.06 11.99 31.07
N GLY A 8 9.86 13.06 31.25
CA GLY A 8 11.06 13.30 30.44
C GLY A 8 12.12 12.20 30.61
N PHE A 9 12.38 11.76 31.84
CA PHE A 9 13.32 10.67 32.12
C PHE A 9 12.85 9.31 31.56
N LEU A 10 11.55 9.02 31.64
CA LEU A 10 10.96 7.82 31.04
C LEU A 10 11.07 7.83 29.51
N LEU A 11 10.84 8.97 28.85
CA LEU A 11 11.00 9.07 27.40
C LEU A 11 12.46 8.92 26.97
N LEU A 12 13.40 9.52 27.73
CA LEU A 12 14.82 9.46 27.42
C LEU A 12 15.37 8.04 27.61
N SER A 13 14.99 7.37 28.71
CA SER A 13 15.34 5.96 28.94
C SER A 13 14.71 5.02 27.90
N ALA A 14 13.47 5.27 27.48
CA ALA A 14 12.84 4.53 26.39
C ALA A 14 13.57 4.72 25.05
N LEU A 15 13.96 5.96 24.70
CA LEU A 15 14.73 6.24 23.48
C LEU A 15 16.10 5.55 23.48
N ILE A 16 16.81 5.57 24.61
CA ILE A 16 18.07 4.85 24.76
C ILE A 16 17.85 3.34 24.61
N GLY A 17 16.82 2.79 25.25
CA GLY A 17 16.47 1.37 25.12
C GLY A 17 16.21 0.98 23.66
N VAL A 18 15.44 1.79 22.93
CA VAL A 18 15.17 1.58 21.50
C VAL A 18 16.46 1.67 20.68
N ALA A 19 17.34 2.63 20.95
CA ALA A 19 18.60 2.78 20.23
C ALA A 19 19.55 1.59 20.44
N VAL A 20 19.60 1.04 21.65
CA VAL A 20 20.41 -0.15 21.97
C VAL A 20 19.85 -1.39 21.27
N ILE A 21 18.52 -1.58 21.28
CA ILE A 21 17.87 -2.66 20.54
C ILE A 21 18.17 -2.51 19.05
N PHE A 22 18.00 -1.31 18.50
CA PHE A 22 18.28 -1.04 17.08
C PHE A 22 19.74 -1.36 16.71
N TRP A 23 20.70 -1.02 17.58
CA TRP A 23 22.10 -1.36 17.38
C TRP A 23 22.33 -2.87 17.32
N PHE A 24 21.68 -3.65 18.20
CA PHE A 24 21.80 -5.10 18.20
C PHE A 24 21.25 -5.74 16.93
N PHE A 25 20.14 -5.21 16.41
CA PHE A 25 19.51 -5.71 15.18
C PHE A 25 20.08 -5.10 13.90
N LEU A 26 21.12 -4.27 14.00
CA LEU A 26 21.67 -3.53 12.85
C LEU A 26 22.22 -4.46 11.77
N ALA A 27 23.02 -5.47 12.14
CA ALA A 27 23.57 -6.44 11.19
C ALA A 27 22.45 -7.24 10.48
N GLU A 28 21.46 -7.69 11.26
CA GLU A 28 20.27 -8.39 10.75
C GLU A 28 19.47 -7.49 9.79
N LEU A 29 19.25 -6.23 10.14
CA LEU A 29 18.58 -5.24 9.29
C LEU A 29 19.34 -4.99 7.99
N ILE A 30 20.67 -4.89 8.03
CA ILE A 30 21.50 -4.75 6.82
C ILE A 30 21.32 -5.98 5.92
N TYR A 31 21.37 -7.18 6.49
CA TYR A 31 21.20 -8.42 5.76
C TYR A 31 19.81 -8.50 5.09
N TRP A 32 18.73 -8.33 5.86
CA TRP A 32 17.36 -8.42 5.32
C TRP A 32 17.06 -7.32 4.30
N SER A 33 17.52 -6.09 4.53
CA SER A 33 17.34 -5.00 3.56
C SER A 33 18.06 -5.28 2.25
N CYS A 34 19.29 -5.78 2.29
CA CYS A 34 20.03 -6.18 1.10
C CYS A 34 19.38 -7.39 0.39
N LEU A 35 18.90 -8.38 1.15
CA LEU A 35 18.23 -9.58 0.62
C LEU A 35 16.91 -9.23 -0.07
N LEU A 36 16.11 -8.35 0.53
CA LEU A 36 14.88 -7.85 -0.06
C LEU A 36 15.19 -7.14 -1.38
N LEU A 37 16.12 -6.18 -1.37
CA LEU A 37 16.48 -5.46 -2.58
C LEU A 37 17.06 -6.39 -3.65
N TYR A 38 17.86 -7.38 -3.26
CA TYR A 38 18.40 -8.39 -4.17
C TYR A 38 17.27 -9.10 -4.92
N HIS A 39 16.21 -9.53 -4.23
CA HIS A 39 15.05 -10.16 -4.86
C HIS A 39 14.28 -9.20 -5.76
N LEU A 40 14.07 -7.95 -5.35
CA LEU A 40 13.39 -6.95 -6.19
C LEU A 40 14.16 -6.69 -7.50
N TRP A 41 15.48 -6.54 -7.42
CA TRP A 41 16.32 -6.37 -8.59
C TRP A 41 16.35 -7.62 -9.48
N ARG A 42 16.33 -8.82 -8.88
CA ARG A 42 16.23 -10.10 -9.60
C ARG A 42 14.92 -10.20 -10.40
N CYS A 43 13.81 -9.73 -9.84
CA CYS A 43 12.51 -9.70 -10.52
C CYS A 43 12.48 -8.75 -11.73
N CYS A 44 13.32 -7.71 -11.73
CA CYS A 44 13.44 -6.74 -12.82
C CYS A 44 14.53 -7.06 -13.83
N ASP A 45 15.20 -8.22 -13.71
CA ASP A 45 16.30 -8.61 -14.59
C ASP A 45 15.78 -9.00 -15.99
N LEU A 46 15.70 -8.00 -16.87
CA LEU A 46 15.37 -8.16 -18.28
C LEU A 46 16.68 -8.14 -19.10
N PRO A 47 16.79 -8.92 -20.20
CA PRO A 47 18.03 -9.02 -20.99
C PRO A 47 18.61 -7.67 -21.46
N ARG A 48 17.75 -6.67 -21.69
CA ARG A 48 18.16 -5.30 -22.10
C ARG A 48 18.68 -4.46 -20.93
N LEU A 49 18.23 -4.71 -19.72
CA LEU A 49 18.60 -3.96 -18.51
C LEU A 49 19.70 -4.66 -17.72
N HIS A 50 20.07 -5.88 -18.09
CA HIS A 50 21.04 -6.71 -17.39
C HIS A 50 22.37 -6.00 -17.13
N ALA A 51 22.88 -5.21 -18.09
CA ALA A 51 24.12 -4.45 -17.93
C ALA A 51 24.08 -3.42 -16.79
N VAL A 52 22.89 -2.89 -16.46
CA VAL A 52 22.68 -1.92 -15.37
C VAL A 52 22.33 -2.63 -14.06
N VAL A 53 21.60 -3.73 -14.14
CA VAL A 53 21.10 -4.49 -12.97
C VAL A 53 22.21 -5.34 -12.34
N ALA A 54 23.03 -6.02 -13.15
CA ALA A 54 24.09 -6.91 -12.69
C ALA A 54 25.07 -6.26 -11.69
N PRO A 55 25.61 -5.04 -11.91
CA PRO A 55 26.51 -4.43 -10.93
C PRO A 55 25.79 -4.11 -9.61
N ARG A 56 24.51 -3.73 -9.64
CA ARG A 56 23.72 -3.44 -8.43
C ARG A 56 23.45 -4.71 -7.61
N ILE A 57 23.11 -5.81 -8.28
CA ILE A 57 22.92 -7.12 -7.65
C ILE A 57 24.22 -7.60 -7.01
N ASN A 58 25.35 -7.48 -7.70
CA ASN A 58 26.65 -7.91 -7.15
C ASN A 58 27.07 -7.08 -5.94
N LEU A 59 26.84 -5.76 -5.98
CA LEU A 59 27.09 -4.89 -4.82
C LEU A 59 26.25 -5.30 -3.61
N LEU A 60 24.95 -5.56 -3.80
CA LEU A 60 24.05 -6.02 -2.73
C LEU A 60 24.47 -7.38 -2.15
N ALA A 61 24.91 -8.31 -3.02
CA ALA A 61 25.40 -9.61 -2.58
C ALA A 61 26.71 -9.48 -1.80
N ALA A 62 27.65 -8.65 -2.26
CA ALA A 62 28.91 -8.42 -1.55
C ALA A 62 28.69 -7.77 -0.18
N THR A 63 27.75 -6.82 -0.07
CA THR A 63 27.43 -6.16 1.19
C THR A 63 26.67 -7.07 2.15
N ALA A 64 25.77 -7.92 1.65
CA ALA A 64 25.05 -8.89 2.47
C ALA A 64 26.00 -9.96 3.05
N ASN A 65 26.96 -10.45 2.26
CA ASN A 65 27.97 -11.41 2.72
C ASN A 65 28.93 -10.82 3.77
N SER A 66 29.04 -9.49 3.84
CA SER A 66 29.92 -8.79 4.79
C SER A 66 29.12 -8.01 5.84
N ALA A 67 27.85 -8.36 6.08
CA ALA A 67 26.93 -7.56 6.89
C ALA A 67 27.46 -7.22 8.30
N ASP A 68 28.22 -8.14 8.92
CA ASP A 68 28.81 -7.95 10.25
C ASP A 68 29.90 -6.87 10.31
N ASN A 69 30.56 -6.59 9.18
CA ASN A 69 31.68 -5.64 9.08
C ASN A 69 31.30 -4.32 8.41
N VAL A 70 30.05 -4.18 7.95
CA VAL A 70 29.59 -3.01 7.21
C VAL A 70 29.13 -1.92 8.17
N THR A 71 29.70 -0.73 8.03
CA THR A 71 29.27 0.45 8.81
C THR A 71 27.95 1.01 8.29
N LEU A 72 27.19 1.70 9.16
CA LEU A 72 25.92 2.35 8.80
C LEU A 72 26.04 3.29 7.59
N MET A 73 27.13 4.07 7.52
CA MET A 73 27.36 5.02 6.43
C MET A 73 27.57 4.32 5.09
N GLN A 74 28.28 3.19 5.10
CA GLN A 74 28.49 2.38 3.91
C GLN A 74 27.19 1.72 3.45
N TRP A 75 26.40 1.19 4.38
CA TRP A 75 25.08 0.65 4.08
C TRP A 75 24.13 1.72 3.48
N LEU A 76 24.07 2.92 4.07
CA LEU A 76 23.27 4.04 3.55
C LEU A 76 23.67 4.43 2.12
N SER A 77 24.97 4.46 1.81
CA SER A 77 25.45 4.75 0.45
C SER A 77 24.99 3.69 -0.55
N VAL A 78 25.08 2.40 -0.18
CA VAL A 78 24.61 1.29 -1.00
C VAL A 78 23.11 1.40 -1.21
N MET A 79 22.34 1.62 -0.14
CA MET A 79 20.89 1.80 -0.21
C MET A 79 20.51 2.98 -1.10
N ASN A 80 21.17 4.14 -0.99
CA ASN A 80 20.87 5.28 -1.85
C ASN A 80 21.05 4.97 -3.35
N GLN A 81 22.03 4.13 -3.68
CA GLN A 81 22.28 3.72 -5.06
C GLN A 81 21.30 2.66 -5.58
N THR A 82 20.72 1.83 -4.70
CA THR A 82 19.92 0.66 -5.09
C THR A 82 18.43 0.81 -4.78
N ALA A 83 18.04 1.70 -3.87
CA ALA A 83 16.66 1.89 -3.39
C ALA A 83 15.72 2.50 -4.43
N GLY A 84 16.25 3.10 -5.51
CA GLY A 84 15.43 3.65 -6.60
C GLY A 84 14.48 2.62 -7.22
N ILE A 85 14.80 1.31 -7.13
CA ILE A 85 13.94 0.23 -7.61
C ILE A 85 12.60 0.16 -6.86
N LEU A 86 12.55 0.58 -5.60
CA LEU A 86 11.33 0.56 -4.79
C LEU A 86 10.25 1.46 -5.40
N LEU A 87 10.63 2.61 -5.97
CA LEU A 87 9.69 3.53 -6.61
C LEU A 87 9.00 2.87 -7.81
N LEU A 88 9.75 2.09 -8.59
CA LEU A 88 9.22 1.36 -9.75
C LEU A 88 8.15 0.33 -9.34
N PHE A 89 8.29 -0.32 -8.19
CA PHE A 89 7.27 -1.23 -7.65
C PHE A 89 6.14 -0.51 -6.91
N LEU A 90 6.45 0.60 -6.24
CA LEU A 90 5.47 1.35 -5.45
C LEU A 90 4.46 2.08 -6.36
N LEU A 91 4.88 2.53 -7.53
CA LEU A 91 4.01 3.23 -8.49
C LEU A 91 2.83 2.37 -8.98
N PRO A 92 3.02 1.15 -9.53
CA PRO A 92 1.90 0.29 -9.90
C PRO A 92 1.06 -0.13 -8.69
N LEU A 93 1.68 -0.35 -7.53
CA LEU A 93 0.96 -0.66 -6.29
C LEU A 93 0.06 0.50 -5.86
N ALA A 94 0.55 1.75 -5.95
CA ALA A 94 -0.22 2.94 -5.64
C ALA A 94 -1.39 3.13 -6.62
N ILE A 95 -1.16 2.95 -7.92
CA ILE A 95 -2.23 2.97 -8.93
C ILE A 95 -3.28 1.90 -8.61
N MET A 96 -2.86 0.68 -8.28
CA MET A 96 -3.75 -0.41 -7.92
C MET A 96 -4.54 -0.10 -6.64
N GLY A 97 -3.91 0.50 -5.64
CA GLY A 97 -4.57 0.95 -4.41
C GLY A 97 -5.59 2.05 -4.64
N ILE A 98 -5.27 3.04 -5.49
CA ILE A 98 -6.23 4.07 -5.91
C ILE A 98 -7.39 3.44 -6.67
N TYR A 99 -7.10 2.55 -7.61
CA TYR A 99 -8.13 1.85 -8.36
C TYR A 99 -9.05 1.03 -7.45
N ALA A 100 -8.47 0.26 -6.52
CA ALA A 100 -9.21 -0.55 -5.56
C ALA A 100 -10.09 0.30 -4.63
N THR A 101 -9.60 1.45 -4.17
CA THR A 101 -10.37 2.37 -3.32
C THR A 101 -11.49 3.07 -4.08
N VAL A 102 -11.25 3.52 -5.32
CA VAL A 102 -12.28 4.17 -6.17
C VAL A 102 -13.37 3.19 -6.56
N THR A 103 -13.00 1.96 -6.92
CA THR A 103 -13.95 0.90 -7.31
C THR A 103 -14.60 0.19 -6.12
N HIS A 104 -14.17 0.50 -4.89
CA HIS A 104 -14.68 -0.18 -3.71
C HIS A 104 -16.20 0.05 -3.56
N PRO A 105 -17.01 -1.01 -3.41
CA PRO A 105 -18.47 -0.89 -3.36
C PRO A 105 -18.97 -0.06 -2.16
N ALA A 106 -18.21 0.02 -1.07
CA ALA A 106 -18.56 0.88 0.06
C ALA A 106 -18.42 2.39 -0.25
N ASN A 107 -17.68 2.76 -1.30
CA ASN A 107 -17.57 4.16 -1.75
C ASN A 107 -18.74 4.57 -2.67
N LYS A 108 -19.62 3.63 -3.08
CA LYS A 108 -20.88 3.96 -3.74
C LYS A 108 -21.88 4.54 -2.73
N THR A 109 -21.73 5.82 -2.41
CA THR A 109 -22.70 6.59 -1.60
C THR A 109 -24.00 6.89 -2.36
N ARG A 110 -23.98 6.84 -3.70
CA ARG A 110 -25.19 6.84 -4.53
C ARG A 110 -25.35 5.50 -5.22
N ARG A 111 -26.47 4.83 -4.92
CA ARG A 111 -26.94 3.67 -5.68
C ARG A 111 -27.14 4.12 -7.13
N GLU A 112 -26.66 3.35 -8.11
CA GLU A 112 -27.02 3.61 -9.52
C GLU A 112 -28.53 3.40 -9.67
N ILE A 113 -29.26 4.50 -9.83
CA ILE A 113 -30.71 4.47 -10.03
C ILE A 113 -30.95 4.36 -11.53
N ASN A 114 -31.21 3.14 -11.98
CA ASN A 114 -31.63 2.85 -13.36
C ASN A 114 -33.14 3.10 -13.50
N ILE A 115 -33.62 3.47 -14.69
CA ILE A 115 -35.03 3.74 -15.06
C ILE A 115 -35.96 2.59 -14.64
N HIS A 116 -35.48 1.35 -14.63
CA HIS A 116 -36.24 0.17 -14.17
C HIS A 116 -36.22 -0.04 -12.65
N THR A 117 -35.30 0.60 -11.93
CA THR A 117 -35.14 0.47 -10.47
C THR A 117 -35.67 1.67 -9.70
N LEU A 118 -35.79 2.84 -10.35
CA LEU A 118 -36.33 4.08 -9.79
C LEU A 118 -37.79 3.93 -9.33
N PRO A 119 -38.71 3.33 -10.11
CA PRO A 119 -40.10 3.15 -9.71
C PRO A 119 -40.24 2.21 -8.51
N LYS A 120 -39.38 1.18 -8.40
CA LYS A 120 -39.30 0.26 -7.25
C LYS A 120 -38.90 0.96 -5.95
N ILE A 121 -38.05 1.99 -6.03
CA ILE A 121 -37.68 2.78 -4.84
C ILE A 121 -38.83 3.69 -4.44
N MET A 122 -39.40 4.43 -5.40
CA MET A 122 -40.47 5.40 -5.14
C MET A 122 -41.74 4.72 -4.57
N ALA A 123 -42.08 3.53 -5.08
CA ALA A 123 -43.18 2.71 -4.57
C ALA A 123 -43.02 2.31 -3.09
N ARG A 124 -41.78 2.14 -2.60
CA ARG A 124 -41.51 1.81 -1.19
C ARG A 124 -41.75 3.00 -0.24
N PHE A 125 -41.57 4.23 -0.72
CA PHE A 125 -41.78 5.45 0.07
C PHE A 125 -43.19 6.01 -0.05
N SER A 126 -43.89 5.73 -1.16
CA SER A 126 -45.26 6.21 -1.39
C SER A 126 -46.12 5.10 -2.01
N PRO A 127 -46.84 4.30 -1.18
CA PRO A 127 -47.63 3.19 -1.67
C PRO A 127 -48.84 3.61 -2.52
N SER A 128 -49.23 4.89 -2.49
CA SER A 128 -50.30 5.45 -3.32
C SER A 128 -49.91 5.63 -4.80
N ILE A 129 -48.62 5.58 -5.14
CA ILE A 129 -48.13 5.74 -6.52
C ILE A 129 -48.08 4.37 -7.26
N ILE A 130 -48.15 3.26 -6.53
CA ILE A 130 -48.15 1.88 -7.07
C ILE A 130 -49.21 1.68 -8.17
N PRO A 131 -50.50 2.03 -7.99
CA PRO A 131 -51.48 1.86 -9.05
C PRO A 131 -51.14 2.69 -10.29
N ALA A 132 -50.70 3.94 -10.15
CA ALA A 132 -50.30 4.77 -11.29
C ALA A 132 -49.11 4.20 -12.08
N LEU A 133 -48.23 3.45 -11.41
CA LEU A 133 -47.07 2.78 -12.04
C LEU A 133 -47.41 1.45 -12.71
N CYS A 134 -48.47 0.76 -12.28
CA CYS A 134 -48.95 -0.49 -12.87
C CYS A 134 -49.97 -0.28 -14.02
N TYR A 135 -50.63 0.88 -14.09
CA TYR A 135 -51.67 1.18 -15.08
C TYR A 135 -51.17 1.87 -16.38
N GLY A 136 -49.85 2.02 -16.59
CA GLY A 136 -49.28 2.60 -17.82
C GLY A 136 -49.33 1.66 -19.04
N ASP A 137 -49.13 2.20 -20.25
CA ASP A 137 -49.12 1.46 -21.54
C ASP A 137 -48.16 0.26 -21.51
N PRO A 138 -48.57 -0.97 -21.90
CA PRO A 138 -47.76 -2.19 -21.83
C PRO A 138 -46.40 -2.12 -22.55
N ARG A 139 -46.19 -1.15 -23.46
CA ARG A 139 -44.88 -0.89 -24.07
C ARG A 139 -43.93 -0.03 -23.23
N THR A 140 -44.43 0.68 -22.23
CA THR A 140 -43.69 1.59 -21.33
C THR A 140 -43.79 1.23 -19.84
N GLN A 141 -44.44 0.11 -19.51
CA GLN A 141 -44.56 -0.38 -18.14
C GLN A 141 -43.18 -0.69 -17.53
N LEU A 142 -42.84 0.03 -16.45
CA LEU A 142 -41.59 -0.15 -15.70
C LEU A 142 -41.70 -1.20 -14.58
N PHE A 143 -42.91 -1.72 -14.36
CA PHE A 143 -43.19 -2.83 -13.47
C PHE A 143 -43.93 -3.93 -14.23
N LYS A 144 -43.28 -5.08 -14.36
CA LYS A 144 -43.93 -6.34 -14.70
C LYS A 144 -44.07 -7.11 -13.40
N ALA A 145 -45.31 -7.37 -12.98
CA ALA A 145 -45.59 -8.32 -11.90
C ALA A 145 -45.24 -9.73 -12.35
#